data_AF-A0A3A0A7I2-F1
#
_entry.id   AF-A0A3A0A7I2-F1
#
_cell.length_a   1.000
_cell.length_b   1.000
_cell.length_c   1.000
_cell.angle_alpha   90.00
_cell.angle_beta   90.00
_cell.angle_gamma   90.00
#
_symmetry.space_group_name_H-M   'P 1'
#
loop_
_entity.id
_entity.type
_entity.pdbx_description
1 polymer ?
#
loop_
_entity_poly.entity_id
_entity_poly.type
_entity_poly.pdbx_seq_one_letter_code
_entity_poly.pdbx_strand_id
1 'polypeptide(L)'
;MPTKAGRSCTKPGCAGIVRNGRCSVCGPTGRAAQQEYDQRRGSAAARGYGRRWQKTRRMILRSDPLCVLCLAEGRTTLATDVDHIVPRRQGGSDEASNLQPLCHSHHSQKTGRGG
;
A
#
# COMPACT_ATOMS: atom_id res chain seq x y z
N MET A 1 -32.91 5.63 -27.38
CA MET A 1 -32.86 5.90 -25.93
C MET A 1 -31.93 7.10 -25.71
N PRO A 2 -32.39 8.24 -25.17
CA PRO A 2 -31.51 9.36 -24.89
C PRO A 2 -30.52 8.97 -23.79
N THR A 3 -29.23 9.18 -24.02
CA THR A 3 -28.18 8.94 -23.02
C THR A 3 -28.20 10.03 -21.96
N LYS A 4 -27.85 9.68 -20.73
CA LYS A 4 -27.79 10.63 -19.61
C LYS A 4 -26.84 11.78 -19.96
N ALA A 5 -27.29 13.02 -19.73
CA ALA A 5 -26.46 14.20 -19.91
C ALA A 5 -25.17 14.10 -19.07
N GLY A 6 -24.05 14.58 -19.64
CA GLY A 6 -22.76 14.61 -18.95
C GLY A 6 -22.78 15.55 -17.75
N ARG A 7 -21.91 15.31 -16.77
CA ARG A 7 -21.78 16.15 -15.56
C ARG A 7 -20.54 17.04 -15.67
N SER A 8 -20.51 18.20 -15.01
CA SER A 8 -19.29 18.99 -14.91
C SER A 8 -18.19 18.24 -14.15
N CYS A 9 -16.93 18.49 -14.51
CA CYS A 9 -15.79 17.95 -13.79
C CYS A 9 -15.64 18.60 -12.41
N THR A 10 -15.31 17.81 -11.39
CA THR A 10 -15.10 18.29 -10.01
C THR A 10 -13.64 18.69 -9.73
N LYS A 11 -12.74 18.53 -10.71
CA LYS A 11 -11.33 18.94 -10.55
C LYS A 11 -11.25 20.47 -10.53
N PRO A 12 -10.62 21.09 -9.52
CA PRO A 12 -10.48 22.55 -9.47
C PRO A 12 -9.92 23.12 -10.77
N GLY A 13 -10.59 24.14 -11.32
CA GLY A 13 -10.19 24.81 -12.56
C GLY A 13 -10.47 24.04 -13.87
N CYS A 14 -11.10 22.87 -13.82
CA CYS A 14 -11.39 22.09 -15.03
C CYS A 14 -12.79 22.40 -15.59
N ALA A 15 -12.84 23.01 -16.78
CA ALA A 15 -14.09 23.29 -17.50
C ALA A 15 -14.67 22.09 -18.28
N GLY A 16 -14.14 20.87 -18.07
CA GLY A 16 -14.51 19.69 -18.85
C GLY A 16 -15.82 19.03 -18.41
N ILE A 17 -16.42 18.26 -19.32
CA ILE A 17 -17.63 17.48 -19.08
C ILE A 17 -17.25 16.01 -18.91
N VAL A 18 -17.74 15.38 -17.85
CA VAL A 18 -17.57 13.95 -17.53
C VAL A 18 -18.69 13.14 -18.14
N ARG A 19 -18.32 12.16 -18.97
CA ARG A 19 -19.20 11.10 -19.48
C ARG A 19 -18.52 9.75 -19.25
N ASN A 20 -19.28 8.76 -18.79
CA ASN A 20 -18.78 7.41 -18.52
C ASN A 20 -17.50 7.38 -17.65
N GLY A 21 -17.41 8.28 -16.66
CA GLY A 21 -16.26 8.36 -15.76
C GLY A 21 -15.01 9.01 -16.37
N ARG A 22 -15.06 9.57 -17.58
CA ARG A 22 -13.94 10.29 -18.21
C ARG A 22 -14.34 11.74 -18.52
N CYS A 23 -13.54 12.67 -18.03
CA CYS A 23 -13.60 14.09 -18.36
C CYS A 23 -13.02 14.33 -19.76
N SER A 24 -13.68 15.17 -20.55
CA SER A 24 -13.22 15.57 -21.88
C SER A 24 -11.88 16.33 -21.90
N VAL A 25 -11.48 16.90 -20.77
CA VAL A 25 -10.25 17.74 -20.67
C VAL A 25 -9.17 17.02 -19.87
N CYS A 26 -9.47 16.63 -18.62
CA CYS A 26 -8.47 16.10 -17.71
C CYS A 26 -8.44 14.56 -17.61
N GLY A 27 -9.18 13.87 -18.46
CA GLY A 27 -9.15 12.40 -18.54
C GLY A 27 -9.99 11.69 -17.47
N PRO A 28 -9.60 10.48 -17.06
CA PRO A 28 -10.38 9.63 -16.14
C PRO A 28 -10.68 10.30 -14.80
N THR A 29 -11.84 9.99 -14.25
CA THR A 29 -12.33 10.52 -12.97
C THR A 29 -12.94 9.38 -12.13
N GLY A 30 -12.95 9.54 -10.81
CA GLY A 30 -13.54 8.58 -9.88
C GLY A 30 -13.04 7.16 -10.10
N ARG A 31 -13.97 6.21 -10.31
CA ARG A 31 -13.66 4.78 -10.48
C ARG A 31 -12.77 4.48 -11.70
N ALA A 32 -12.91 5.22 -12.80
CA ALA A 32 -12.06 5.01 -13.98
C ALA A 32 -10.60 5.39 -13.68
N ALA A 33 -10.38 6.50 -12.98
CA ALA A 33 -9.05 6.89 -12.52
C ALA A 33 -8.46 5.86 -11.54
N GLN A 34 -9.28 5.35 -10.61
CA GLN A 34 -8.87 4.30 -9.67
C GLN A 34 -8.47 3.02 -10.39
N GLN A 35 -9.26 2.56 -11.36
CA GLN A 35 -8.96 1.35 -12.14
C GLN A 35 -7.67 1.48 -12.94
N GLU A 36 -7.45 2.61 -13.62
CA GLU A 36 -6.18 2.84 -14.34
C GLU A 36 -4.99 2.87 -13.38
N TYR A 37 -5.15 3.49 -12.21
CA TYR A 37 -4.12 3.47 -11.17
C TYR A 37 -3.80 2.05 -10.68
N ASP A 38 -4.82 1.25 -10.37
CA ASP A 38 -4.65 -0.13 -9.91
C ASP A 38 -4.06 -1.04 -11.00
N GLN A 39 -4.41 -0.83 -12.27
CA GLN A 39 -3.80 -1.52 -13.41
C GLN A 39 -2.31 -1.21 -13.53
N ARG A 40 -1.91 0.06 -13.43
CA ARG A 40 -0.49 0.45 -13.47
C ARG A 40 0.29 -0.08 -12.27
N ARG A 41 -0.32 -0.09 -11.08
CA ARG A 41 0.31 -0.57 -9.85
C ARG A 41 0.45 -2.11 -9.84
N GLY A 42 -0.44 -2.82 -10.52
CA GLY A 42 -0.52 -4.27 -10.47
C GLY A 42 -1.10 -4.81 -9.17
N SER A 43 -1.42 -6.11 -9.16
CA SER A 43 -2.04 -6.76 -8.01
C SER A 43 -1.08 -6.85 -6.81
N ALA A 44 -1.63 -6.96 -5.60
CA ALA A 44 -0.82 -7.18 -4.39
C ALA A 44 0.08 -8.42 -4.52
N ALA A 45 -0.43 -9.48 -5.16
CA ALA A 45 0.33 -10.70 -5.43
C ALA A 45 1.50 -10.44 -6.39
N ALA A 46 1.28 -9.71 -7.49
CA ALA A 46 2.35 -9.34 -8.43
C ALA A 46 3.45 -8.50 -7.77
N ARG A 47 3.10 -7.71 -6.75
CA ARG A 47 4.06 -6.89 -5.99
C ARG A 47 4.82 -7.65 -4.89
N GLY A 48 4.55 -8.95 -4.70
CA GLY A 48 5.22 -9.80 -3.71
C GLY A 48 4.41 -10.05 -2.43
N TYR A 49 3.22 -9.46 -2.28
CA TYR A 49 2.35 -9.65 -1.10
C TYR A 49 1.39 -10.85 -1.23
N GLY A 50 1.76 -11.84 -2.04
CA GLY A 50 0.95 -13.03 -2.32
C GLY A 50 0.86 -14.02 -1.16
N ARG A 51 0.33 -15.23 -1.42
CA ARG A 51 0.10 -16.27 -0.39
C ARG A 51 1.37 -16.64 0.40
N ARG A 52 2.53 -16.70 -0.26
CA ARG A 52 3.82 -17.00 0.37
C ARG A 52 4.16 -15.95 1.44
N TRP A 53 4.07 -14.67 1.09
CA TRP A 53 4.28 -13.57 2.03
C TRP A 53 3.31 -13.63 3.21
N GLN A 54 2.02 -13.89 2.96
CA GLN A 54 1.02 -14.01 4.04
C GLN A 54 1.32 -15.19 4.98
N LYS A 55 1.96 -16.27 4.50
CA LYS A 55 2.43 -17.37 5.34
C LYS A 55 3.66 -16.95 6.16
N THR A 56 4.67 -16.35 5.52
CA THR A 56 5.88 -15.86 6.20
C THR A 56 5.54 -14.83 7.27
N ARG A 57 4.72 -13.82 6.94
CA ARG A 57 4.26 -12.79 7.88
C ARG A 57 3.61 -13.39 9.12
N ARG A 58 2.70 -14.37 8.94
CA ARG A 58 2.05 -15.05 10.07
C ARG A 58 3.02 -15.88 10.91
N MET A 59 4.06 -16.45 10.29
CA MET A 59 5.10 -17.18 11.02
C MET A 59 5.89 -16.21 11.90
N ILE A 60 6.40 -15.11 11.33
CA ILE A 60 7.20 -14.12 12.06
C ILE A 60 6.41 -13.53 13.24
N LEU A 61 5.16 -13.10 13.03
CA LEU A 61 4.33 -12.55 14.11
C LEU A 61 3.94 -13.57 15.20
N ARG A 62 4.03 -14.87 14.91
CA ARG A 62 3.79 -15.92 15.92
C ARG A 62 5.05 -16.23 16.72
N SER A 63 6.21 -16.27 16.07
CA SER A 63 7.49 -16.50 16.72
C SER A 63 7.90 -15.29 17.56
N ASP A 64 7.73 -14.09 17.01
CA ASP A 64 8.14 -12.82 17.59
C ASP A 64 6.93 -11.87 17.66
N PRO A 65 6.08 -12.01 18.71
CA PRO A 65 4.81 -11.28 18.78
C PRO A 65 4.95 -9.81 19.17
N LEU A 66 6.15 -9.35 19.53
CA LEU A 66 6.40 -8.00 20.02
C LEU A 66 7.18 -7.18 19.01
N CYS A 67 6.94 -5.87 19.00
CA CYS A 67 7.68 -4.92 18.19
C CYS A 67 9.14 -4.85 18.66
N VAL A 68 10.08 -5.16 17.78
CA VAL A 68 11.52 -5.15 18.13
C VAL A 68 12.02 -3.77 18.53
N LEU A 69 11.49 -2.71 17.92
CA LEU A 69 11.87 -1.34 18.26
C LEU A 69 11.29 -0.88 19.59
N CYS A 70 10.05 -1.26 19.90
CA CYS A 70 9.49 -1.01 21.24
C CYS A 70 10.31 -1.73 22.30
N LEU A 71 10.70 -2.99 22.06
CA LEU A 71 11.53 -3.76 23.01
C LEU A 71 12.87 -3.09 23.27
N ALA A 72 13.54 -2.59 22.22
CA ALA A 72 14.79 -1.85 22.34
C ALA A 72 14.63 -0.54 23.15
N GLU A 73 13.43 0.04 23.15
CA GLU A 73 13.07 1.23 23.93
C GLU A 73 12.55 0.87 25.34
N GLY A 74 12.57 -0.41 25.75
CA GLY A 74 12.07 -0.88 27.04
C GLY A 74 10.54 -0.98 27.13
N ARG A 75 9.84 -0.99 25.99
CA ARG A 75 8.37 -1.07 25.89
C ARG A 75 7.92 -2.42 25.33
N THR A 76 6.85 -2.99 25.88
CA THR A 76 6.23 -4.21 25.36
C THR A 76 4.98 -3.85 24.56
N THR A 77 5.09 -3.84 23.24
CA THR A 77 3.97 -3.55 22.32
C THR A 77 3.84 -4.67 21.31
N LEU A 78 2.61 -5.13 21.06
CA LEU A 78 2.35 -6.14 20.05
C LEU A 78 2.77 -5.66 18.66
N ALA A 79 3.42 -6.54 17.92
CA ALA A 79 3.68 -6.32 16.51
C ALA A 79 2.43 -6.59 15.69
N THR A 80 2.11 -5.67 14.79
CA THR A 80 0.99 -5.79 13.85
C THR A 80 1.48 -5.93 12.42
N ASP A 81 2.72 -5.58 12.15
CA ASP A 81 3.29 -5.49 10.82
C ASP A 81 4.64 -6.22 10.79
N VAL A 82 5.04 -6.65 9.60
CA VAL A 82 6.36 -7.26 9.36
C VAL A 82 7.00 -6.47 8.25
N ASP A 83 8.21 -5.99 8.53
CA ASP A 83 8.94 -5.11 7.63
C ASP A 83 10.31 -5.69 7.29
N HIS A 84 10.83 -5.32 6.12
CA HIS A 84 12.16 -5.72 5.70
C HIS A 84 13.23 -4.88 6.39
N ILE A 85 14.19 -5.47 7.09
CA ILE A 85 15.32 -4.76 7.72
C ILE A 85 16.06 -3.93 6.67
N VAL A 86 16.56 -4.60 5.63
CA VAL A 86 17.03 -3.98 4.39
C VAL A 86 15.84 -3.89 3.43
N PRO A 87 15.47 -2.69 2.95
CA PRO A 87 14.37 -2.51 2.01
C PRO A 87 14.50 -3.36 0.74
N ARG A 88 13.37 -3.85 0.21
CA ARG A 88 13.36 -4.58 -1.08
C ARG A 88 13.96 -3.77 -2.23
N ARG A 89 13.74 -2.44 -2.26
CA ARG A 89 14.32 -1.57 -3.30
C ARG A 89 15.84 -1.40 -3.18
N GLN A 90 16.41 -1.75 -2.02
CA GLN A 90 17.85 -1.77 -1.76
C GLN A 90 18.42 -3.19 -1.84
N GLY A 91 17.66 -4.16 -2.37
CA GLY A 91 18.10 -5.54 -2.54
C GLY A 91 17.82 -6.46 -1.34
N GLY A 92 17.02 -6.03 -0.37
CA GLY A 92 16.63 -6.88 0.76
C GLY A 92 15.84 -8.13 0.34
N SER A 93 16.17 -9.28 0.95
CA SER A 93 15.52 -10.57 0.71
C SER A 93 14.21 -10.72 1.49
N ASP A 94 13.34 -11.63 1.05
CA ASP A 94 12.12 -12.03 1.79
C ASP A 94 12.40 -13.17 2.81
N GLU A 95 13.68 -13.37 3.19
CA GLU A 95 14.11 -14.37 4.16
C GLU A 95 13.83 -13.90 5.58
N ALA A 96 13.53 -14.83 6.50
CA ALA A 96 13.21 -14.50 7.89
C ALA A 96 14.28 -13.66 8.59
N SER A 97 15.57 -13.84 8.24
CA SER A 97 16.70 -13.06 8.73
C SER A 97 16.64 -11.57 8.38
N ASN A 98 15.96 -11.21 7.29
CA ASN A 98 15.77 -9.83 6.84
C ASN A 98 14.37 -9.28 7.21
N LEU A 99 13.61 -9.98 8.04
CA LEU A 99 12.26 -9.56 8.44
C LEU A 99 12.22 -9.23 9.93
N GLN A 100 11.56 -8.13 10.28
CA GLN A 100 11.38 -7.71 11.65
C GLN A 100 9.90 -7.41 11.97
N PRO A 101 9.38 -7.86 13.12
CA PRO A 101 8.04 -7.54 13.57
C PRO A 101 8.01 -6.13 14.19
N LEU A 102 7.09 -5.29 13.73
CA LEU A 102 6.92 -3.90 14.16
C LEU A 102 5.48 -3.62 14.56
N CYS A 103 5.29 -2.67 15.49
CA CYS A 103 3.98 -2.07 15.70
C CYS A 103 3.66 -1.13 14.54
N HIS A 104 2.37 -0.84 14.33
CA HIS A 104 1.93 0.01 13.24
C HIS A 104 2.59 1.40 13.22
N SER A 105 2.83 1.98 14.40
CA SER A 105 3.49 3.29 14.54
C SER A 105 4.93 3.26 14.00
N HIS A 106 5.75 2.32 14.48
CA HIS A 106 7.13 2.18 14.02
C HIS A 106 7.23 1.79 12.55
N HIS A 107 6.36 0.90 12.07
CA HIS A 107 6.28 0.53 10.66
C HIS A 107 5.98 1.75 9.78
N SER A 108 5.01 2.56 10.17
CA SER A 108 4.61 3.76 9.43
C SER A 108 5.73 4.81 9.40
N GLN A 109 6.42 5.01 10.54
CA GLN A 109 7.58 5.90 10.63
C GLN A 109 8.70 5.47 9.68
N LYS A 110 9.02 4.17 9.63
CA LYS A 110 10.06 3.64 8.74
C LYS A 110 9.68 3.80 7.26
N THR A 111 8.44 3.46 6.91
CA THR A 111 7.92 3.65 5.55
C THR A 111 7.98 5.12 5.12
N GLY A 112 7.61 6.04 6.02
CA GLY A 112 7.66 7.50 5.76
C GLY A 112 9.07 8.06 5.54
N ARG A 113 10.10 7.43 6.10
CA ARG A 113 11.53 7.82 5.90
C ARG A 113 12.15 7.23 4.64
N GLY A 114 11.36 6.55 3.82
CA GLY A 114 11.80 5.93 2.58
C GLY A 114 11.47 4.44 2.53
N GLY A 115 11.26 3.76 3.66
CA GLY A 115 11.01 2.32 3.74
C GLY A 115 12.12 1.50 3.14
#